data_AF-Q0FSU6-F1
#
_entry.id   AF-Q0FSU6-F1
#
_cell.length_a   1.000
_cell.length_b   1.000
_cell.length_c   1.000
_cell.angle_alpha   90.00
_cell.angle_beta   90.00
_cell.angle_gamma   90.00
#
_symmetry.space_group_name_H-M   'P 1'
#
loop_
_entity.id
_entity.type
_entity.pdbx_description
1 polymer ?
#
loop_
_entity_poly.entity_id
_entity_poly.type
_entity_poly.pdbx_seq_one_letter_code
_entity_poly.pdbx_strand_id
1 'polypeptide(L)'
;MPRTGLSPEEARQRAVEIAVARIRENGFVKLRLADVAREMGVSHAALYAHFRDKAALLDAVTESWLVDARARTAAICGGSAPPAERIEDWFVARYRIKSARVRTDPEIFYGFNEATAGERPVIRDHMLRLHQELAGLLGEAGLGAEAEATMLEEALAGFLHPALIGPGPKPEREDALRRLLKVVLAGLAALQEGGGA
;
A
#
# COMPACT_ATOMS: atom_id res chain seq x y z
N MET A 1 -13.49 21.63 28.24
CA MET A 1 -13.38 20.16 28.28
C MET A 1 -13.81 19.59 26.94
N PRO A 2 -13.11 18.61 26.35
CA PRO A 2 -13.56 18.03 25.09
C PRO A 2 -14.84 17.23 25.33
N ARG A 3 -15.88 17.49 24.51
CA ARG A 3 -17.26 17.01 24.70
C ARG A 3 -17.49 15.53 24.37
N THR A 4 -16.45 14.76 24.06
CA THR A 4 -16.57 13.39 23.55
C THR A 4 -16.04 12.30 24.49
N GLY A 5 -15.26 12.64 25.53
CA GLY A 5 -14.65 11.65 26.44
C GLY A 5 -13.58 10.75 25.80
N LEU A 6 -13.24 10.98 24.53
CA LEU A 6 -12.26 10.21 23.77
C LEU A 6 -10.83 10.66 24.08
N SER A 7 -9.89 9.70 24.10
CA SER A 7 -8.46 9.99 24.04
C SER A 7 -8.08 10.67 22.72
N PRO A 8 -6.92 11.36 22.65
CA PRO A 8 -6.45 11.97 21.41
C PRO A 8 -6.31 10.98 20.22
N GLU A 9 -5.96 9.73 20.51
CA GLU A 9 -5.83 8.68 19.51
C GLU A 9 -7.18 8.18 19.01
N GLU A 10 -8.14 7.94 19.92
CA GLU A 10 -9.51 7.57 19.54
C GLU A 10 -10.20 8.68 18.74
N ALA A 11 -9.98 9.95 19.10
CA ALA A 11 -10.48 11.09 18.34
C ALA A 11 -9.89 11.13 16.92
N ARG A 12 -8.59 10.85 16.78
CA ARG A 12 -7.91 10.78 15.48
C ARG A 12 -8.47 9.63 14.64
N GLN A 13 -8.63 8.44 15.23
CA GLN A 13 -9.18 7.26 14.55
C GLN A 13 -10.62 7.52 14.10
N ARG A 14 -11.45 8.12 14.96
CA ARG A 14 -12.83 8.48 14.63
C ARG A 14 -12.92 9.46 13.47
N ALA A 15 -12.02 10.44 13.41
CA ALA A 15 -11.95 11.37 12.29
C ALA A 15 -11.61 10.67 10.97
N VAL A 16 -10.70 9.69 10.99
CA VAL A 16 -10.34 8.89 9.81
C VAL A 16 -11.53 8.03 9.35
N GLU A 17 -12.24 7.39 10.27
CA GLU A 17 -13.46 6.61 9.93
C GLU A 17 -14.52 7.47 9.24
N ILE A 18 -14.80 8.66 9.79
CA ILE A 18 -15.73 9.61 9.20
C ILE A 18 -15.23 10.06 7.82
N ALA A 19 -13.94 10.37 7.69
CA ALA A 19 -13.36 10.76 6.41
C ALA A 19 -13.52 9.65 5.36
N VAL A 20 -13.26 8.39 5.72
CA VAL A 20 -13.46 7.22 4.84
C VAL A 20 -14.92 7.10 4.42
N ALA A 21 -15.86 7.21 5.35
CA ALA A 21 -17.29 7.15 5.03
C ALA A 21 -17.69 8.26 4.04
N ARG A 22 -17.27 9.50 4.29
CA ARG A 22 -17.54 10.64 3.41
C ARG A 22 -16.88 10.51 2.05
N ILE A 23 -15.67 9.97 1.95
CA ILE A 23 -15.01 9.70 0.67
C ILE A 23 -15.84 8.70 -0.14
N ARG A 24 -16.35 7.63 0.49
CA ARG A 24 -17.19 6.63 -0.17
C ARG A 24 -18.53 7.20 -0.64
N GLU A 25 -19.12 8.10 0.14
CA GLU A 25 -20.44 8.68 -0.17
C GLU A 25 -20.38 9.84 -1.17
N ASN A 26 -19.37 10.70 -1.06
CA ASN A 26 -19.32 11.99 -1.77
C ASN A 26 -18.13 12.13 -2.73
N GLY A 27 -17.18 11.20 -2.67
CA GLY A 27 -15.95 11.21 -3.45
C GLY A 27 -14.78 11.92 -2.76
N PHE A 28 -13.57 11.50 -3.10
CA PHE A 28 -12.31 11.96 -2.52
C PHE A 28 -12.13 13.48 -2.62
N VAL A 29 -12.42 14.04 -3.79
CA VAL A 29 -12.24 15.48 -4.07
C VAL A 29 -13.11 16.33 -3.14
N LYS A 30 -14.32 15.86 -2.78
CA LYS A 30 -15.28 16.62 -1.97
C LYS A 30 -15.01 16.57 -0.46
N LEU A 31 -14.08 15.74 0.03
CA LEU A 31 -13.74 15.71 1.45
C LEU A 31 -13.27 17.09 1.94
N ARG A 32 -13.82 17.56 3.06
CA ARG A 32 -13.41 18.80 3.75
C ARG A 32 -13.23 18.53 5.23
N LEU A 33 -12.17 19.07 5.80
CA LEU A 33 -11.85 18.91 7.23
C LEU A 33 -12.96 19.49 8.12
N ALA A 34 -13.57 20.61 7.73
CA ALA A 34 -14.70 21.21 8.44
C ALA A 34 -15.95 20.31 8.50
N ASP A 35 -16.20 19.52 7.45
CA ASP A 35 -17.34 18.60 7.45
C ASP A 35 -17.13 17.44 8.42
N VAL A 36 -15.89 16.94 8.51
CA VAL A 36 -15.49 15.92 9.48
C VAL A 36 -15.62 16.45 10.91
N ALA A 37 -15.15 17.68 11.19
CA ALA A 37 -15.28 18.30 12.51
C ALA A 37 -16.75 18.44 12.94
N ARG A 38 -17.59 18.89 12.02
CA ARG A 38 -19.03 19.04 12.24
C ARG A 38 -19.70 17.70 12.54
N GLU A 39 -19.37 16.66 11.79
CA GLU A 39 -19.93 15.31 12.00
C GLU A 39 -19.44 14.67 13.30
N MET A 40 -18.21 14.95 13.70
CA MET A 40 -17.67 14.55 15.01
C MET A 40 -18.28 15.33 16.20
N GLY A 41 -18.98 16.45 15.94
CA GLY A 41 -19.47 17.34 17.00
C GLY A 41 -18.37 18.11 17.74
N VAL A 42 -17.20 18.29 17.12
CA VAL A 42 -16.06 19.01 17.70
C VAL A 42 -15.85 20.36 16.99
N SER A 43 -15.14 21.28 17.64
CA SER A 43 -14.78 22.54 16.99
C SER A 43 -13.75 22.31 15.88
N HIS A 44 -13.72 23.22 14.91
CA HIS A 44 -12.71 23.20 13.86
C HIS A 44 -11.28 23.20 14.44
N ALA A 45 -11.03 24.06 15.44
CA ALA A 45 -9.75 24.14 16.12
C ALA A 45 -9.34 22.81 16.79
N ALA A 46 -10.30 22.06 17.37
CA ALA A 46 -10.02 20.77 17.97
C ALA A 46 -9.58 19.74 16.93
N LEU A 47 -10.24 19.68 15.76
CA LEU A 47 -9.80 18.76 14.70
C LEU A 47 -8.45 19.19 14.08
N TYR A 48 -8.20 20.50 13.97
CA TYR A 48 -6.93 21.04 13.50
C TYR A 48 -5.74 20.69 14.39
N ALA A 49 -5.97 20.45 15.68
CA ALA A 49 -4.94 19.95 16.59
C ALA A 49 -4.47 18.53 16.22
N HIS A 50 -5.31 17.73 15.54
CA HIS A 50 -4.98 16.38 15.07
C HIS A 50 -4.50 16.34 13.61
N PHE A 51 -5.06 17.21 12.76
CA PHE A 51 -4.75 17.27 11.35
C PHE A 51 -4.58 18.73 10.91
N ARG A 52 -3.35 19.12 10.55
CA ARG A 52 -3.06 20.51 10.18
C ARG A 52 -3.85 20.99 8.98
N ASP A 53 -4.19 20.08 8.06
CA ASP A 53 -4.85 20.33 6.80
C ASP A 53 -5.55 19.06 6.26
N LYS A 54 -6.26 19.21 5.13
CA LYS A 54 -6.91 18.10 4.42
C LYS A 54 -5.92 17.02 4.01
N ALA A 55 -4.70 17.38 3.63
CA ALA A 55 -3.71 16.44 3.14
C ALA A 55 -3.21 15.51 4.26
N ALA A 56 -3.01 16.03 5.48
CA ALA A 56 -2.68 15.23 6.66
C ALA A 56 -3.78 14.24 7.04
N LEU A 57 -5.06 14.61 6.86
CA LEU A 57 -6.18 13.68 7.04
C LEU A 57 -6.19 12.59 5.97
N LEU A 58 -5.94 12.96 4.71
CA LEU A 58 -5.85 12.00 3.60
C LEU A 58 -4.66 11.05 3.72
N ASP A 59 -3.52 11.50 4.24
CA ASP A 59 -2.39 10.64 4.57
C ASP A 59 -2.79 9.60 5.63
N ALA A 60 -3.56 10.00 6.65
CA ALA A 60 -4.06 9.07 7.67
C ALA A 60 -5.12 8.10 7.14
N VAL A 61 -5.98 8.55 6.22
CA VAL A 61 -6.89 7.66 5.48
C VAL A 61 -6.09 6.62 4.68
N THR A 62 -5.06 7.05 3.96
CA THR A 62 -4.18 6.16 3.19
C THR A 62 -3.47 5.17 4.12
N GLU A 63 -2.95 5.64 5.24
CA GLU A 63 -2.32 4.80 6.27
C GLU A 63 -3.27 3.72 6.78
N SER A 64 -4.52 4.08 7.10
CA SER A 64 -5.53 3.11 7.58
C SER A 64 -5.81 2.01 6.55
N TRP A 65 -5.74 2.32 5.26
CA TRP A 65 -5.89 1.34 4.19
C TRP A 65 -4.65 0.45 4.02
N LEU A 66 -3.46 0.99 4.28
CA LEU A 66 -2.21 0.26 4.17
C LEU A 66 -2.00 -0.74 5.32
N VAL A 67 -2.61 -0.57 6.49
CA VAL A 67 -2.46 -1.49 7.65
C VAL A 67 -2.63 -2.96 7.23
N ASP A 68 -3.75 -3.27 6.60
CA ASP A 68 -4.08 -4.63 6.13
C ASP A 68 -3.10 -5.14 5.07
N ALA A 69 -2.67 -4.27 4.16
CA ALA A 69 -1.75 -4.63 3.10
C ALA A 69 -0.36 -4.93 3.67
N ARG A 70 0.09 -4.12 4.63
CA ARG A 70 1.36 -4.26 5.31
C ARG A 70 1.40 -5.51 6.17
N ALA A 71 0.34 -5.80 6.92
CA ALA A 71 0.22 -7.02 7.70
C ALA A 71 0.29 -8.27 6.82
N ARG A 72 -0.40 -8.28 5.68
CA ARG A 72 -0.36 -9.41 4.72
C ARG A 72 1.03 -9.62 4.13
N THR A 73 1.71 -8.56 3.69
CA THR A 73 3.06 -8.73 3.14
C THR A 73 4.06 -9.17 4.19
N ALA A 74 4.00 -8.61 5.40
CA ALA A 74 4.86 -9.01 6.51
C ALA A 74 4.64 -10.48 6.92
N ALA A 75 3.39 -10.96 6.92
CA ALA A 75 3.09 -12.36 7.19
C ALA A 75 3.67 -13.31 6.14
N ILE A 76 3.68 -12.90 4.86
CA ILE A 76 4.33 -13.66 3.79
C ILE A 76 5.84 -13.68 4.02
N CYS A 77 6.46 -12.54 4.33
CA CYS A 77 7.89 -12.46 4.63
C CYS A 77 8.29 -13.37 5.81
N GLY A 78 7.50 -13.39 6.88
CA GLY A 78 7.74 -14.26 8.05
C GLY A 78 7.30 -15.71 7.90
N GLY A 79 6.79 -16.11 6.73
CA GLY A 79 6.30 -17.47 6.47
C GLY A 79 7.42 -18.51 6.34
N SER A 80 7.05 -19.79 6.42
CA SER A 80 8.00 -20.93 6.33
C SER A 80 8.17 -21.52 4.93
N ALA A 81 7.45 -21.01 3.92
CA ALA A 81 7.61 -21.45 2.54
C ALA A 81 9.02 -21.07 2.01
N PRO A 82 9.53 -21.77 0.98
CA PRO A 82 10.80 -21.41 0.35
C PRO A 82 10.86 -19.92 -0.03
N PRO A 83 12.00 -19.23 0.15
CA PRO A 83 12.12 -17.80 -0.14
C PRO A 83 11.62 -17.39 -1.53
N ALA A 84 11.92 -18.19 -2.57
CA ALA A 84 11.46 -17.93 -3.94
C ALA A 84 9.93 -17.97 -4.08
N GLU A 85 9.26 -18.89 -3.39
CA GLU A 85 7.78 -18.95 -3.36
C GLU A 85 7.20 -17.76 -2.60
N ARG A 86 7.83 -17.35 -1.49
CA ARG A 86 7.44 -16.15 -0.74
C ARG A 86 7.57 -14.88 -1.58
N ILE A 87 8.60 -14.74 -2.41
CA ILE A 87 8.72 -13.61 -3.35
C ILE A 87 7.52 -13.58 -4.31
N GLU A 88 7.19 -14.72 -4.91
CA GLU A 88 6.04 -14.82 -5.82
C GLU A 88 4.73 -14.43 -5.12
N ASP A 89 4.46 -15.02 -3.95
CA ASP A 89 3.26 -14.74 -3.17
C ASP A 89 3.19 -13.29 -2.71
N TRP A 90 4.32 -12.66 -2.37
CA TRP A 90 4.39 -11.27 -1.96
C TRP A 90 3.99 -10.32 -3.09
N PHE A 91 4.48 -10.55 -4.32
CA PHE A 91 4.08 -9.77 -5.49
C PHE A 91 2.62 -10.00 -5.87
N VAL A 92 2.15 -11.25 -5.85
CA VAL A 92 0.76 -11.59 -6.14
C VAL A 92 -0.19 -11.00 -5.10
N ALA A 93 0.16 -11.03 -3.81
CA ALA A 93 -0.63 -10.40 -2.76
C ALA A 93 -0.77 -8.90 -3.01
N ARG A 94 0.32 -8.19 -3.35
CA ARG A 94 0.27 -6.76 -3.71
C ARG A 94 -0.68 -6.51 -4.89
N TYR A 95 -0.58 -7.31 -5.96
CA TYR A 95 -1.48 -7.20 -7.11
C TYR A 95 -2.95 -7.42 -6.71
N ARG A 96 -3.25 -8.50 -6.00
CA ARG A 96 -4.61 -8.86 -5.56
C ARG A 96 -5.23 -7.78 -4.68
N ILE A 97 -4.49 -7.27 -3.69
CA ILE A 97 -4.98 -6.24 -2.76
C ILE A 97 -5.38 -4.98 -3.53
N LYS A 98 -4.49 -4.46 -4.39
CA LYS A 98 -4.75 -3.23 -5.14
C LYS A 98 -5.86 -3.41 -6.16
N SER A 99 -5.79 -4.46 -6.97
CA SER A 99 -6.79 -4.72 -8.01
C SER A 99 -8.19 -4.99 -7.44
N ALA A 100 -8.31 -5.74 -6.33
CA ALA A 100 -9.58 -5.88 -5.62
C ALA A 100 -10.10 -4.52 -5.13
N ARG A 101 -9.22 -3.66 -4.62
CA ARG A 101 -9.59 -2.34 -4.11
C ARG A 101 -10.14 -1.41 -5.18
N VAL A 102 -9.58 -1.43 -6.39
CA VAL A 102 -10.10 -0.66 -7.54
C VAL A 102 -11.60 -0.97 -7.76
N ARG A 103 -12.01 -2.22 -7.52
CA ARG A 103 -13.42 -2.64 -7.66
C ARG A 103 -14.25 -2.33 -6.42
N THR A 104 -13.73 -2.60 -5.22
CA THR A 104 -14.53 -2.56 -3.99
C THR A 104 -14.59 -1.19 -3.32
N ASP A 105 -13.64 -0.30 -3.60
CA ASP A 105 -13.53 1.02 -2.96
C ASP A 105 -12.79 2.02 -3.87
N PRO A 106 -13.39 2.39 -5.03
CA PRO A 106 -12.70 3.14 -6.08
C PRO A 106 -12.27 4.54 -5.64
N GLU A 107 -13.03 5.23 -4.79
CA GLU A 107 -12.68 6.57 -4.31
C GLU A 107 -11.50 6.55 -3.31
N ILE A 108 -11.43 5.51 -2.47
CA ILE A 108 -10.26 5.31 -1.60
C ILE A 108 -9.04 4.93 -2.45
N PHE A 109 -9.21 4.08 -3.46
CA PHE A 109 -8.13 3.73 -4.38
C PHE A 109 -7.63 4.95 -5.17
N TYR A 110 -8.54 5.81 -5.62
CA TYR A 110 -8.21 7.08 -6.25
C TYR A 110 -7.32 7.92 -5.33
N GLY A 111 -7.70 8.08 -4.06
CA GLY A 111 -6.88 8.80 -3.09
C GLY A 111 -5.47 8.21 -2.89
N PHE A 112 -5.35 6.88 -2.88
CA PHE A 112 -4.06 6.21 -2.84
C PHE A 112 -3.22 6.47 -4.11
N ASN A 113 -3.85 6.45 -5.28
CA ASN A 113 -3.17 6.77 -6.53
C ASN A 113 -2.65 8.22 -6.54
N GLU A 114 -3.48 9.17 -6.11
CA GLU A 114 -3.08 10.58 -5.97
C GLU A 114 -1.94 10.75 -4.97
N ALA A 115 -2.01 10.06 -3.81
CA ALA A 115 -0.95 10.08 -2.83
C ALA A 115 0.36 9.51 -3.38
N THR A 116 0.27 8.51 -4.25
CA THR A 116 1.42 7.89 -4.92
C THR A 116 2.04 8.83 -5.94
N ALA A 117 1.21 9.43 -6.81
CA ALA A 117 1.66 10.40 -7.81
C ALA A 117 2.29 11.66 -7.17
N GLY A 118 1.78 12.07 -6.01
CA GLY A 118 2.31 13.21 -5.26
C GLY A 118 3.44 12.88 -4.29
N GLU A 119 3.98 11.66 -4.32
CA GLU A 119 5.07 11.18 -3.44
C GLU A 119 4.86 11.55 -1.96
N ARG A 120 3.61 11.39 -1.48
CA ARG A 120 3.27 11.74 -0.09
C ARG A 120 4.17 10.98 0.88
N PRO A 121 4.55 11.56 2.04
CA PRO A 121 5.42 10.90 3.01
C PRO A 121 4.96 9.48 3.37
N VAL A 122 3.65 9.29 3.61
CA VAL A 122 3.04 7.98 3.89
C VAL A 122 3.30 6.93 2.79
N ILE A 123 3.37 7.36 1.52
CA ILE A 123 3.69 6.49 0.40
C ILE A 123 5.18 6.20 0.33
N ARG A 124 6.04 7.21 0.52
CA ARG A 124 7.49 6.99 0.54
C ARG A 124 7.89 6.00 1.63
N ASP A 125 7.35 6.17 2.83
CA ASP A 125 7.58 5.25 3.95
C ASP A 125 7.08 3.84 3.62
N HIS A 126 5.92 3.74 2.97
CA HIS A 126 5.39 2.46 2.52
C HIS A 126 6.24 1.78 1.45
N MET A 127 6.72 2.53 0.45
CA MET A 127 7.56 2.02 -0.63
C MET A 127 8.92 1.58 -0.08
N LEU A 128 9.54 2.36 0.81
CA LEU A 128 10.80 2.00 1.48
C LEU A 128 10.66 0.67 2.24
N ARG A 129 9.57 0.50 2.99
CA ARG A 129 9.31 -0.76 3.70
C ARG A 129 9.11 -1.94 2.73
N LEU A 130 8.38 -1.75 1.64
CA LEU A 130 8.19 -2.80 0.64
C LEU A 130 9.52 -3.18 -0.04
N HIS A 131 10.37 -2.19 -0.31
CA HIS A 131 11.69 -2.41 -0.87
C HIS A 131 12.56 -3.26 0.08
N GLN A 132 12.59 -2.91 1.37
CA GLN A 132 13.30 -3.66 2.40
C GLN A 132 12.78 -5.10 2.55
N GLU A 133 11.45 -5.30 2.49
CA GLU A 133 10.84 -6.63 2.50
C GLU A 133 11.31 -7.48 1.31
N LEU A 134 11.33 -6.90 0.11
CA LEU A 134 11.75 -7.60 -1.10
C LEU A 134 13.25 -7.90 -1.08
N ALA A 135 14.09 -6.94 -0.69
CA ALA A 135 15.54 -7.13 -0.57
C ALA A 135 15.88 -8.23 0.45
N GLY A 136 15.16 -8.29 1.58
CA GLY A 136 15.29 -9.37 2.56
C GLY A 136 14.94 -10.73 1.98
N LEU A 137 13.80 -10.85 1.30
CA LEU A 137 13.38 -12.10 0.64
C LEU A 137 14.36 -12.56 -0.45
N LEU A 138 14.90 -11.63 -1.25
CA LEU A 138 15.92 -11.93 -2.26
C LEU A 138 17.23 -12.41 -1.61
N GLY A 139 17.64 -11.80 -0.50
CA GLY A 139 18.81 -12.19 0.26
C GLY A 139 18.66 -13.60 0.83
N GLU A 140 17.50 -13.92 1.42
CA GLU A 140 17.18 -15.28 1.88
C GLU A 140 17.17 -16.32 0.74
N ALA A 141 16.78 -15.91 -0.47
CA ALA A 141 16.78 -16.76 -1.65
C ALA A 141 18.17 -16.94 -2.28
N GLY A 142 19.18 -16.16 -1.85
CA GLY A 142 20.49 -16.11 -2.53
C GLY A 142 20.41 -15.49 -3.93
N LEU A 143 19.43 -14.62 -4.18
CA LEU A 143 19.15 -14.03 -5.50
C LEU A 143 19.59 -12.57 -5.61
N GLY A 144 20.26 -12.03 -4.60
CA GLY A 144 20.67 -10.62 -4.54
C GLY A 144 20.00 -9.86 -3.40
N ALA A 145 20.04 -8.53 -3.45
CA ALA A 145 19.48 -7.66 -2.41
C ALA A 145 18.90 -6.37 -3.02
N GLU A 146 19.45 -5.20 -2.69
CA GLU A 146 18.91 -3.87 -3.05
C GLU A 146 18.84 -3.64 -4.57
N ALA A 147 19.88 -4.04 -5.31
CA ALA A 147 19.94 -3.83 -6.76
C ALA A 147 18.89 -4.69 -7.48
N GLU A 148 18.77 -5.96 -7.11
CA GLU A 148 17.79 -6.87 -7.69
C GLU A 148 16.37 -6.53 -7.25
N ALA A 149 16.18 -6.04 -6.02
CA ALA A 149 14.89 -5.52 -5.56
C ALA A 149 14.43 -4.36 -6.45
N THR A 150 15.31 -3.38 -6.70
CA THR A 150 15.03 -2.24 -7.61
C THR A 150 14.66 -2.74 -9.00
N MET A 151 15.45 -3.66 -9.57
CA MET A 151 15.20 -4.21 -10.90
C MET A 151 13.84 -4.92 -10.99
N LEU A 152 13.47 -5.74 -9.99
CA LEU A 152 12.18 -6.43 -9.97
C LEU A 152 11.01 -5.46 -9.83
N GLU A 153 11.15 -4.42 -9.01
CA GLU A 153 10.12 -3.39 -8.85
C GLU A 153 9.86 -2.63 -10.16
N GLU A 154 10.92 -2.28 -10.90
CA GLU A 154 10.83 -1.66 -12.22
C GLU A 154 10.20 -2.61 -13.25
N ALA A 155 10.68 -3.85 -13.34
CA ALA A 155 10.17 -4.85 -14.27
C ALA A 155 8.68 -5.19 -14.05
N LEU A 156 8.21 -5.10 -12.81
CA LEU A 156 6.85 -5.47 -12.41
C LEU A 156 5.94 -4.26 -12.18
N ALA A 157 6.40 -3.04 -12.46
CA ALA A 157 5.64 -1.81 -12.28
C ALA A 157 4.26 -1.87 -12.98
N GLY A 158 4.18 -2.49 -14.16
CA GLY A 158 2.93 -2.68 -14.90
C GLY A 158 1.84 -3.49 -14.16
N PHE A 159 2.23 -4.33 -13.21
CA PHE A 159 1.32 -5.11 -12.37
C PHE A 159 0.99 -4.44 -11.03
N LEU A 160 1.78 -3.45 -10.63
CA LEU A 160 1.83 -2.97 -9.25
C LEU A 160 1.51 -1.48 -9.12
N HIS A 161 1.81 -0.68 -10.13
CA HIS A 161 1.65 0.77 -10.05
C HIS A 161 0.16 1.14 -10.01
N PRO A 162 -0.29 1.97 -9.06
CA PRO A 162 -1.72 2.27 -8.89
C PRO A 162 -2.38 2.85 -10.16
N ALA A 163 -1.65 3.68 -10.91
CA ALA A 163 -2.12 4.23 -12.19
C ALA A 163 -2.25 3.20 -13.33
N LEU A 164 -1.67 2.00 -13.20
CA LEU A 164 -1.65 0.95 -14.23
C LEU A 164 -2.54 -0.25 -13.88
N ILE A 165 -3.05 -0.32 -12.64
CA ILE A 165 -3.90 -1.42 -12.17
C ILE A 165 -5.37 -1.15 -12.52
N GLY A 166 -5.98 -2.11 -13.21
CA GLY A 166 -7.42 -2.12 -13.49
C GLY A 166 -8.26 -2.84 -12.40
N PRO A 167 -9.60 -2.82 -12.55
CA PRO A 167 -10.52 -3.41 -11.58
C PRO A 167 -10.45 -4.94 -11.51
N GLY A 168 -10.38 -5.44 -10.27
CA GLY A 168 -10.41 -6.85 -9.88
C GLY A 168 -9.09 -7.58 -10.09
N PRO A 169 -8.74 -8.57 -9.23
CA PRO A 169 -7.76 -9.54 -9.67
C PRO A 169 -8.38 -10.28 -10.86
N LYS A 170 -7.67 -10.27 -11.98
CA LYS A 170 -8.02 -10.98 -13.19
C LYS A 170 -7.13 -12.21 -13.29
N PRO A 171 -7.67 -13.44 -13.37
CA PRO A 171 -6.87 -14.65 -13.41
C PRO A 171 -5.77 -14.59 -14.47
N GLU A 172 -6.09 -14.13 -15.69
CA GLU A 172 -5.13 -14.04 -16.78
C GLU A 172 -3.98 -13.07 -16.51
N ARG A 173 -4.22 -12.00 -15.74
CA ARG A 173 -3.19 -11.02 -15.38
C ARG A 173 -2.35 -11.51 -14.21
N GLU A 174 -2.94 -12.25 -13.28
CA GLU A 174 -2.18 -12.92 -12.23
C GLU A 174 -1.28 -14.02 -12.80
N ASP A 175 -1.79 -14.84 -13.72
CA ASP A 175 -1.01 -15.87 -14.40
C ASP A 175 0.17 -15.25 -15.17
N ALA A 176 -0.05 -14.11 -15.83
CA ALA A 176 1.01 -13.36 -16.49
C ALA A 176 2.06 -12.83 -15.50
N LEU A 177 1.64 -12.33 -14.33
CA LEU A 177 2.54 -11.91 -13.25
C LEU A 177 3.41 -13.07 -12.76
N ARG A 178 2.79 -14.21 -12.42
CA ARG A 178 3.51 -15.42 -11.96
C ARG A 178 4.48 -15.93 -13.01
N ARG A 179 4.07 -15.97 -14.28
CA ARG A 179 4.93 -16.38 -15.38
C ARG A 179 6.14 -15.45 -15.53
N LEU A 180 5.95 -14.13 -15.45
CA LEU A 180 7.06 -13.17 -15.53
C LEU A 180 8.00 -13.30 -14.34
N LEU A 181 7.48 -13.43 -13.12
CA LEU A 181 8.27 -13.68 -11.91
C LEU A 181 9.13 -14.93 -12.05
N LYS A 182 8.56 -16.04 -12.51
CA LYS A 182 9.30 -17.28 -12.75
C LYS A 182 10.46 -17.09 -13.72
N VAL A 183 10.27 -16.34 -14.80
CA VAL A 183 11.32 -16.05 -15.77
C VAL A 183 12.42 -15.18 -15.16
N VAL A 184 12.05 -14.11 -14.48
CA VAL A 184 13.02 -13.16 -13.87
C VAL A 184 13.83 -13.84 -12.76
N LEU A 185 13.18 -14.60 -11.87
CA LEU A 185 13.86 -15.30 -10.77
C LEU A 185 14.80 -16.40 -11.29
N ALA A 186 14.39 -17.14 -12.33
CA ALA A 186 15.27 -18.11 -12.97
C ALA A 186 16.49 -17.44 -13.63
N GLY A 187 16.29 -16.28 -14.25
CA GLY A 187 17.39 -15.48 -14.81
C GLY A 187 18.37 -14.99 -13.74
N LEU A 188 17.85 -14.51 -12.60
CA LEU A 188 18.69 -14.13 -11.46
C LEU A 188 19.50 -15.31 -10.93
N ALA A 189 18.86 -16.47 -10.72
CA ALA A 189 19.56 -17.67 -10.25
C ALA A 189 20.70 -18.09 -11.19
N ALA A 190 20.46 -18.09 -12.50
CA ALA A 190 21.49 -18.42 -13.49
C ALA A 190 22.67 -17.44 -13.50
N LEU A 191 22.44 -16.15 -13.25
CA LEU A 191 23.51 -15.15 -13.12
C LEU A 191 24.39 -15.39 -11.89
N GLN A 192 23.81 -15.87 -10.78
CA GLN A 192 24.57 -16.21 -9.58
C GLN A 192 25.45 -17.45 -9.79
N GLU A 193 24.97 -18.45 -10.55
CA GLU A 193 25.73 -19.65 -10.89
C GLU A 193 26.90 -19.36 -11.85
N GLY A 194 26.70 -18.42 -12.78
CA GLY A 194 27.72 -18.04 -13.78
C GLY A 194 28.78 -17.05 -13.29
N GLY A 195 28.55 -16.34 -12.18
CA GLY A 195 29.48 -15.36 -11.61
C GLY A 195 30.59 -15.95 -10.73
N GLY A 196 30.61 -17.28 -10.53
CA GLY A 196 31.60 -18.01 -9.72
C GLY A 196 32.76 -18.64 -10.50
N ALA A 197 32.94 -18.31 -11.79
CA ALA A 197 34.00 -18.84 -12.66
C ALA A 197 35.07 -17.79 -13.00
#